data_AF-A0A8J3IX03-F1
#
_entry.id   AF-A0A8J3IX03-F1
#
_cell.length_a   1.000
_cell.length_b   1.000
_cell.length_c   1.000
_cell.angle_alpha   90.00
_cell.angle_beta   90.00
_cell.angle_gamma   90.00
#
_symmetry.space_group_name_H-M   'P 1'
#
loop_
_entity.id
_entity.type
_entity.pdbx_description
1 polymer ?
#
loop_
_entity_poly.entity_id
_entity_poly.type
_entity_poly.pdbx_seq_one_letter_code
_entity_poly.pdbx_strand_id
1 'polypeptide(L)'
;MDADTNRAEDTPALRGNPLAAVMRALQAIGDAVTHDDRHAYAAAVAHGEAIGLTDEQITDAYHYRARIRHEPPSFDRSGNPRGCR
;
A
#
# COMPACT_ATOMS: atom_id res chain seq x y z
N MET A 1 10.97 -11.27 -39.97
CA MET A 1 10.03 -10.24 -40.44
C MET A 1 8.69 -10.92 -40.56
N ASP A 2 7.67 -10.72 -39.73
CA ASP A 2 7.41 -9.81 -38.60
C ASP A 2 6.34 -10.52 -37.75
N ALA A 3 6.47 -10.50 -36.42
CA ALA A 3 5.66 -9.70 -35.50
C ALA A 3 4.26 -10.29 -35.20
N ASP A 4 4.06 -10.61 -33.92
CA ASP A 4 2.85 -10.36 -33.12
C ASP A 4 3.06 -11.12 -31.80
N THR A 5 3.76 -10.56 -30.80
CA THR A 5 3.26 -9.49 -29.93
C THR A 5 1.76 -9.63 -29.71
N ASN A 6 1.38 -10.26 -28.60
CA ASN A 6 0.23 -9.88 -27.75
C ASN A 6 -0.03 -11.04 -26.76
N ARG A 7 0.88 -11.20 -25.79
CA ARG A 7 0.52 -11.86 -24.53
C ARG A 7 -0.33 -10.85 -23.77
N ALA A 8 -1.64 -10.93 -23.96
CA ALA A 8 -2.61 -10.13 -23.24
C ALA A 8 -2.39 -10.33 -21.73
N GLU A 9 -1.88 -9.31 -21.06
CA GLU A 9 -1.82 -9.21 -19.62
C GLU A 9 -3.23 -8.95 -19.11
N ASP A 10 -3.95 -10.04 -18.88
CA ASP A 10 -5.29 -10.03 -18.32
C ASP A 10 -5.16 -9.87 -16.79
N THR A 11 -4.87 -8.66 -16.32
CA THR A 11 -4.84 -8.33 -14.88
C THR A 11 -6.25 -7.97 -14.43
N PRO A 12 -6.99 -8.83 -13.70
CA PRO A 12 -8.44 -8.69 -13.56
C PRO A 12 -8.90 -7.60 -12.57
N ALA A 13 -8.01 -6.74 -12.07
CA ALA A 13 -8.27 -5.92 -10.88
C ALA A 13 -8.76 -4.49 -11.13
N LEU A 14 -8.76 -3.99 -12.38
CA LEU A 14 -9.01 -2.58 -12.69
C LEU A 14 -10.37 -2.30 -13.34
N ARG A 15 -11.47 -2.86 -12.81
CA ARG A 15 -12.84 -2.55 -13.29
C ARG A 15 -13.37 -1.17 -12.86
N GLY A 16 -12.50 -0.27 -12.37
CA GLY A 16 -12.82 1.10 -11.99
C GLY A 16 -11.67 2.05 -12.30
N ASN A 17 -11.85 3.37 -12.07
CA ASN A 17 -10.82 4.37 -12.31
C ASN A 17 -9.50 3.97 -11.60
N PRO A 18 -8.42 3.65 -12.33
CA PRO A 18 -7.17 3.14 -11.76
C PRO A 18 -6.55 4.09 -10.75
N LEU A 19 -6.60 5.40 -11.04
CA LEU A 19 -6.09 6.42 -10.12
C LEU A 19 -6.88 6.42 -8.81
N ALA A 20 -8.21 6.27 -8.87
CA ALA A 20 -9.03 6.23 -7.67
C ALA A 20 -8.75 4.99 -6.82
N ALA A 21 -8.41 3.85 -7.43
CA ALA A 21 -8.00 2.65 -6.70
C ALA A 21 -6.67 2.88 -5.97
N VAL A 22 -5.67 3.43 -6.66
CA VAL A 22 -4.37 3.78 -6.07
C VAL A 22 -4.54 4.75 -4.90
N MET A 23 -5.30 5.83 -5.09
CA MET A 23 -5.52 6.83 -4.04
C MET A 23 -6.23 6.24 -2.81
N ARG A 24 -7.20 5.34 -3.01
CA ARG A 24 -7.86 4.64 -1.91
C ARG A 24 -6.92 3.71 -1.14
N ALA A 25 -6.07 2.96 -1.84
CA ALA A 25 -5.09 2.09 -1.20
C ALA A 25 -4.08 2.89 -0.36
N LEU A 26 -3.53 3.98 -0.90
CA LEU A 26 -2.62 4.86 -0.17
C LEU A 26 -3.28 5.50 1.06
N GLN A 27 -4.56 5.88 0.93
CA GLN A 27 -5.33 6.42 2.05
C GLN A 27 -5.57 5.36 3.12
N ALA A 28 -5.92 4.12 2.76
CA ALA A 28 -6.13 3.02 3.70
C ALA A 28 -4.84 2.65 4.46
N ILE A 29 -3.69 2.60 3.77
CA ILE A 29 -2.37 2.45 4.39
C ILE A 29 -2.16 3.55 5.42
N GLY A 30 -2.45 4.80 5.03
CA GLY A 30 -2.26 5.93 5.88
C GLY A 30 -3.15 5.96 7.12
N ASP A 31 -4.42 5.58 6.96
CA ASP A 31 -5.38 5.49 8.06
C ASP A 31 -4.98 4.38 9.04
N ALA A 32 -4.52 3.23 8.56
CA ALA A 32 -4.02 2.17 9.43
C ALA A 32 -2.81 2.64 10.27
N VAL A 33 -1.88 3.39 9.66
CA VAL A 33 -0.75 3.99 10.39
C VAL A 33 -1.25 5.02 11.41
N THR A 34 -2.20 5.88 11.04
CA THR A 34 -2.77 6.90 11.95
C THR A 34 -3.43 6.26 13.18
N HIS A 35 -4.13 5.15 13.02
CA HIS A 35 -4.85 4.46 14.10
C HIS A 35 -4.03 3.38 14.81
N ASP A 36 -2.75 3.23 14.45
CA ASP A 36 -1.88 2.17 14.96
C ASP A 36 -2.42 0.74 14.71
N ASP A 37 -3.17 0.55 13.64
CA ASP A 37 -3.79 -0.73 13.29
C ASP A 37 -2.89 -1.52 12.34
N ARG A 38 -2.06 -2.40 12.92
CA ARG A 38 -1.17 -3.29 12.16
C ARG A 38 -1.93 -4.25 11.24
N HIS A 39 -3.10 -4.74 11.64
CA HIS A 39 -3.86 -5.69 10.84
C HIS A 39 -4.46 -5.02 9.61
N ALA A 40 -5.05 -3.83 9.79
CA ALA A 40 -5.52 -3.02 8.67
C ALA A 40 -4.37 -2.60 7.75
N TYR A 41 -3.19 -2.31 8.30
CA TYR A 41 -2.01 -1.97 7.52
C TYR A 41 -1.59 -3.13 6.61
N ALA A 42 -1.46 -4.35 7.15
CA ALA A 42 -1.08 -5.52 6.37
C ALA A 42 -2.09 -5.82 5.25
N ALA A 43 -3.40 -5.68 5.53
CA ALA A 43 -4.45 -5.86 4.53
C ALA A 43 -4.38 -4.78 3.43
N ALA A 44 -4.13 -3.52 3.80
CA ALA A 44 -4.02 -2.41 2.86
C ALA A 44 -2.79 -2.52 1.96
N VAL A 45 -1.65 -2.99 2.50
CA VAL A 45 -0.43 -3.27 1.75
C VAL A 45 -0.66 -4.39 0.73
N ALA A 46 -1.19 -5.54 1.17
CA ALA A 46 -1.48 -6.66 0.27
C ALA A 46 -2.47 -6.28 -0.85
N HIS A 47 -3.47 -5.45 -0.53
CA HIS A 47 -4.38 -4.90 -1.53
C HIS A 47 -3.66 -3.94 -2.50
N GLY A 48 -2.79 -3.07 -1.97
CA GLY A 48 -1.98 -2.15 -2.74
C GLY A 48 -1.09 -2.85 -3.75
N GLU A 49 -0.34 -3.86 -3.31
CA GLU A 49 0.51 -4.70 -4.17
C GLU A 49 -0.31 -5.37 -5.28
N ALA A 50 -1.49 -5.92 -4.94
CA ALA A 50 -2.38 -6.57 -5.90
C ALA A 50 -2.89 -5.63 -7.01
N ILE A 51 -2.94 -4.31 -6.75
CA ILE A 51 -3.30 -3.29 -7.75
C ILE A 51 -2.09 -2.55 -8.34
N GLY A 52 -0.86 -2.96 -7.99
CA GLY A 52 0.37 -2.46 -8.56
C GLY A 52 0.99 -1.24 -7.86
N LEU A 53 0.70 -1.00 -6.57
CA LEU A 53 1.49 -0.04 -5.80
C LEU A 53 2.94 -0.53 -5.68
N THR A 54 3.89 0.40 -5.79
CA THR A 54 5.30 0.09 -5.56
C THR A 54 5.65 0.16 -4.08
N ASP A 55 6.71 -0.55 -3.69
CA ASP A 55 7.27 -0.50 -2.34
C ASP A 55 7.58 0.93 -1.88
N GLU A 56 8.04 1.80 -2.80
CA GLU A 56 8.30 3.21 -2.52
C GLU A 56 7.01 3.96 -2.18
N GLN A 57 5.92 3.75 -2.94
CA GLN A 57 4.64 4.41 -2.67
C GLN A 57 4.06 3.99 -1.32
N ILE A 58 4.17 2.70 -0.98
CA ILE A 58 3.74 2.14 0.31
C ILE A 58 4.59 2.74 1.44
N THR A 59 5.91 2.79 1.25
CA THR A 59 6.88 3.33 2.20
C THR A 59 6.65 4.82 2.44
N ASP A 60 6.39 5.60 1.39
CA ASP A 60 6.10 7.03 1.48
C ASP A 60 4.79 7.29 2.23
N ALA A 61 3.72 6.54 1.91
CA ALA A 61 2.45 6.65 2.63
C ALA A 61 2.63 6.33 4.12
N TYR A 62 3.39 5.29 4.45
CA TYR A 62 3.74 4.96 5.83
C TYR A 62 4.51 6.10 6.51
N HIS A 63 5.61 6.57 5.92
CA HIS A 63 6.47 7.57 6.55
C HIS A 63 5.79 8.91 6.72
N TYR A 64 5.02 9.34 5.71
CA TYR A 64 4.25 10.57 5.78
C TYR A 64 3.31 10.56 7.00
N ARG A 65 2.57 9.45 7.19
CA ARG A 65 1.61 9.32 8.29
C ARG A 65 2.27 9.07 9.65
N ALA A 66 3.36 8.30 9.69
CA ALA A 66 4.13 8.10 10.91
C ALA A 66 4.76 9.41 11.41
N ARG A 67 5.21 10.30 10.51
CA ARG A 67 5.82 11.60 10.87
C ARG A 67 4.84 12.57 11.50
N ILE A 68 3.57 12.52 11.13
CA ILE A 68 2.54 13.44 11.66
C ILE A 68 1.92 12.96 12.98
N ARG A 69 2.19 11.71 13.40
CA ARG A 69 1.74 11.21 14.69
C ARG A 69 2.59 11.79 15.83
N HIS A 70 1.97 11.94 17.00
CA HIS A 70 2.68 12.30 18.23
C HIS A 70 3.60 11.18 18.73
N GLU A 71 3.19 9.93 18.52
CA GLU A 71 3.94 8.74 18.91
C GLU A 71 4.20 7.86 17.68
N PRO A 72 5.38 7.24 17.56
CA PRO A 72 5.67 6.30 16.50
C PRO A 72 4.66 5.14 16.49
N PRO A 73 4.29 4.60 15.32
CA PRO A 73 3.49 3.39 15.26
C PRO A 73 4.15 2.20 15.97
N SER A 74 3.35 1.30 16.51
CA SER A 74 3.80 0.05 17.14
C SER A 74 4.38 -0.97 16.15
N PHE A 75 4.35 -0.66 14.85
CA PHE A 75 4.91 -1.47 13.78
C PHE A 75 5.80 -0.63 12.83
N ASP A 76 6.63 -1.29 12.04
CA ASP A 76 7.49 -0.67 11.04
C ASP A 76 6.85 -0.62 9.66
N ARG A 77 7.54 -0.04 8.68
CA ARG A 77 7.07 0.08 7.29
C ARG A 77 6.90 -1.26 6.57
N SER A 78 7.35 -2.35 7.16
CA SER A 78 7.16 -3.71 6.65
C SER A 78 6.03 -4.42 7.40
N GLY A 79 5.32 -3.73 8.31
CA GLY A 79 4.26 -4.30 9.12
C GLY A 79 4.76 -5.16 10.28
N ASN A 80 6.07 -5.15 10.59
CA ASN A 80 6.62 -5.90 11.70
C ASN A 80 6.40 -5.14 13.01
N PRO A 81 6.07 -5.80 14.13
CA PRO A 81 6.01 -5.15 15.42
C PRO A 81 7.37 -4.51 15.75
N ARG A 82 7.35 -3.24 16.13
CA ARG A 82 8.48 -2.60 16.81
C ARG A 82 8.45 -3.14 18.23
N GLY A 83 9.42 -3.96 18.59
CA GLY A 83 9.51 -4.52 19.94
C GLY A 83 9.33 -3.43 21.00
N CYS A 84 8.59 -3.75 22.07
CA CYS A 84 8.45 -2.89 23.24
C CYS A 84 9.85 -2.44 23.68
N ARG A 85 10.09 -1.12 23.66
CA ARG A 85 11.22 -0.53 24.41
C ARG A 85 10.81 -0.34 25.86
#